data_AF-A0A9R1DE63-F1
#
_entry.id   AF-A0A9R1DE63-F1
#
_cell.length_a   1.000
_cell.length_b   1.000
_cell.length_c   1.000
_cell.angle_alpha   90.00
_cell.angle_beta   90.00
_cell.angle_gamma   90.00
#
_symmetry.space_group_name_H-M   'P 1'
#
loop_
_entity.id
_entity.type
_entity.pdbx_description
1 polymer ?
#
loop_
_entity_poly.entity_id
_entity_poly.type
_entity_poly.pdbx_seq_one_letter_code
_entity_poly.pdbx_strand_id
1 'polypeptide(L)'
;MEQRHRPAAAADDTTKRRATKSKSFKDVENYEVLVLEKNCGCKFKSLRYLLIAIVSATFLTLLTPTLYERQLQSSSRYVDVDWIWDKTGADPRYVSSADVQWADVYTAIEDVSAGNRELKIGLLNFNSTEYGSWSRILPESHVSIVRLEHAKDSITWPKLYPEWIDEEEESEIPSCPSFPEPNGRRGAWFDVIAVKLPCTRVAGWSRDVARLHLQLSAAKLAVASSRGNRKVHVLFVTDCFPIPNLFPCKNLVKHEGNAWLYRPDLKAVREKLRLPVGSCELAIPLKAKARLFSVDRRREAYATILHSASEYVCGAITAAQSIRQAGSTRDLVILVDNTISDHHRRGLEAAGWKVRIIERIRNPKAERDAYNEWNYSKFRLWQLTDYDKIIFIDADLLILRNVDFLFAMPEITATGNNATLFNSGVMVIEPSNCTFQLLMEHINEITSYNGGDQGYLNEIFTWWHRIPKHMNFLKHFWEGDSEEAKAKKTQLFGADPPNLYVLHYLGLKPWLCFRDYDCNWNNFMMREFASDVAHSRWWKTHDKMPRKLQSYCLLRTRQKAGLEWDRRQAEKANLEDGHWRRNITDPRLKTCFEKFCFWESMLWHWGEAKNQTKSNPAPATPATMSLSSS
;
A
#
# COMPACT_ATOMS: atom_id res chain seq x y z
N MET A 1 8.16 -7.09 6.09
CA MET A 1 8.92 -7.80 7.14
C MET A 1 8.59 -7.10 8.46
N GLU A 2 7.60 -7.61 9.18
CA GLU A 2 7.26 -7.16 10.53
C GLU A 2 6.72 -8.39 11.26
N GLN A 3 7.63 -9.23 11.76
CA GLN A 3 7.34 -10.19 12.82
C GLN A 3 8.21 -9.77 14.00
N ARG A 4 7.62 -9.05 14.96
CA ARG A 4 8.26 -8.82 16.27
C ARG A 4 7.80 -9.92 17.22
N HIS A 5 8.69 -10.87 17.48
CA HIS A 5 8.70 -11.59 18.74
C HIS A 5 9.49 -10.79 19.78
N ARG A 6 8.86 -10.52 20.93
CA ARG A 6 9.57 -10.38 22.22
C ARG A 6 9.19 -11.59 23.07
N PRO A 7 10.14 -12.17 23.82
CA PRO A 7 9.96 -13.47 24.46
C PRO A 7 9.00 -13.39 25.64
N ALA A 8 8.06 -14.33 25.69
CA ALA A 8 7.33 -14.68 26.89
C ALA A 8 8.33 -15.23 27.94
N ALA A 9 8.16 -14.80 29.18
CA ALA A 9 8.94 -15.27 30.31
C ALA A 9 8.73 -16.78 30.53
N ALA A 10 9.81 -17.55 30.51
CA ALA A 10 9.82 -18.93 30.97
C ALA A 10 9.83 -18.95 32.51
N ALA A 11 8.98 -19.79 33.09
CA ALA A 11 9.03 -20.17 34.48
C ALA A 11 10.26 -21.05 34.75
N ASP A 12 10.93 -20.76 35.85
CA ASP A 12 12.07 -21.51 36.39
C ASP A 12 11.57 -22.86 36.93
N ASP A 13 12.24 -23.95 36.57
CA ASP A 13 12.38 -25.09 37.49
C ASP A 13 13.82 -25.60 37.45
N THR A 14 14.42 -25.56 38.62
CA THR A 14 15.83 -25.83 38.90
C THR A 14 16.13 -27.32 38.86
N THR A 15 17.20 -27.77 38.18
CA THR A 15 18.21 -28.67 38.78
C THR A 15 19.47 -28.91 37.94
N LYS A 16 20.62 -28.56 38.55
CA LYS A 16 21.93 -29.24 38.58
C LYS A 16 22.67 -29.65 37.28
N ARG A 17 23.89 -29.09 37.21
CA ARG A 17 25.23 -29.72 36.98
C ARG A 17 25.83 -29.77 35.56
N ARG A 18 26.97 -29.04 35.49
CA ARG A 18 28.32 -29.42 34.96
C ARG A 18 28.65 -29.20 33.47
N ALA A 19 29.40 -28.12 33.25
CA ALA A 19 30.75 -28.03 32.66
C ALA A 19 31.00 -28.24 31.14
N THR A 20 31.51 -27.14 30.56
CA THR A 20 32.70 -26.97 29.68
C THR A 20 32.64 -27.14 28.15
N LYS A 21 33.05 -26.02 27.51
CA LYS A 21 34.04 -25.85 26.40
C LYS A 21 33.60 -25.89 24.92
N SER A 22 33.48 -24.68 24.38
CA SER A 22 34.26 -24.04 23.30
C SER A 22 34.18 -24.49 21.82
N LYS A 23 34.16 -23.45 20.96
CA LYS A 23 34.59 -23.34 19.54
C LYS A 23 33.65 -24.02 18.52
N SER A 24 33.40 -23.52 17.30
CA SER A 24 33.80 -22.33 16.54
C SER A 24 33.13 -22.47 15.16
N PHE A 25 32.59 -21.38 14.60
CA PHE A 25 32.47 -21.04 13.15
C PHE A 25 32.03 -22.10 12.11
N LYS A 26 30.90 -21.84 11.43
CA LYS A 26 30.77 -21.42 10.01
C LYS A 26 29.47 -21.95 9.35
N ASP A 27 28.75 -20.99 8.77
CA ASP A 27 28.10 -21.02 7.46
C ASP A 27 26.90 -21.94 7.14
N VAL A 28 25.81 -21.23 6.81
CA VAL A 28 25.02 -21.35 5.57
C VAL A 28 23.80 -22.30 5.56
N GLU A 29 22.66 -21.60 5.64
CA GLU A 29 21.42 -21.67 4.85
C GLU A 29 20.56 -22.94 4.77
N ASN A 30 19.26 -22.61 4.80
CA ASN A 30 18.08 -23.33 4.35
C ASN A 30 17.64 -24.50 5.22
N TYR A 31 16.46 -24.37 5.83
CA TYR A 31 15.39 -25.32 5.57
C TYR A 31 14.00 -24.75 5.87
N GLU A 32 13.11 -25.08 4.94
CA GLU A 32 11.67 -25.04 5.01
C GLU A 32 11.12 -25.61 6.33
N VAL A 33 10.10 -24.91 6.82
CA VAL A 33 8.87 -25.40 7.47
C VAL A 33 8.85 -26.91 7.81
N LEU A 34 9.13 -27.22 9.07
CA LEU A 34 8.78 -28.50 9.70
C LEU A 34 7.39 -28.41 10.34
N VAL A 35 6.45 -29.14 9.76
CA VAL A 35 5.21 -29.59 10.40
C VAL A 35 5.58 -30.54 11.54
N LEU A 36 4.97 -30.31 12.69
CA LEU A 36 5.10 -31.08 13.92
C LEU A 36 4.40 -32.43 13.76
N GLU A 37 5.10 -33.56 13.94
CA GLU A 37 4.58 -34.66 14.76
C GLU A 37 5.66 -35.69 15.14
N LYS A 38 5.53 -36.21 16.36
CA LYS A 38 6.49 -37.06 17.08
C LYS A 38 6.53 -38.49 16.53
N ASN A 39 7.75 -39.02 16.50
CA ASN A 39 8.14 -40.41 16.26
C ASN A 39 7.36 -41.45 17.08
N CYS A 40 6.91 -42.51 16.41
CA CYS A 40 6.87 -43.87 16.95
C CYS A 40 7.56 -44.81 15.94
N GLY A 41 8.66 -45.43 16.35
CA GLY A 41 9.52 -46.23 15.47
C GLY A 41 8.98 -47.64 15.20
N CYS A 42 8.98 -48.05 13.94
CA CYS A 42 8.95 -49.46 13.52
C CYS A 42 9.68 -49.66 12.17
N LYS A 43 10.32 -50.82 12.03
CA LYS A 43 11.36 -51.14 11.05
C LYS A 43 10.83 -51.31 9.61
N PHE A 44 11.39 -50.57 8.66
CA PHE A 44 11.07 -50.62 7.23
C PHE A 44 11.93 -51.64 6.45
N LYS A 45 11.39 -52.84 6.20
CA LYS A 45 11.89 -53.75 5.14
C LYS A 45 10.83 -54.10 4.08
N SER A 46 9.54 -53.84 4.32
CA SER A 46 8.45 -54.16 3.39
C SER A 46 8.22 -53.11 2.29
N LEU A 47 8.59 -51.84 2.50
CA LEU A 47 8.31 -50.74 1.56
C LEU A 47 9.19 -50.78 0.29
N ARG A 48 10.35 -51.43 0.34
CA ARG A 48 11.23 -51.60 -0.83
C ARG A 48 10.64 -52.53 -1.89
N TYR A 49 9.92 -53.58 -1.49
CA TYR A 49 9.29 -54.51 -2.43
C TYR A 49 8.02 -53.93 -3.07
N LEU A 50 7.29 -53.08 -2.34
CA LEU A 50 6.11 -52.40 -2.83
C LEU A 50 6.46 -51.37 -3.92
N LEU A 51 7.57 -50.65 -3.76
CA LEU A 51 8.07 -49.70 -4.77
C LEU A 51 8.52 -50.37 -6.07
N ILE A 52 9.09 -51.58 -6.01
CA ILE A 52 9.51 -52.33 -7.20
C ILE A 52 8.29 -52.87 -7.99
N ALA A 53 7.25 -53.32 -7.29
CA ALA A 53 6.01 -53.81 -7.92
C ALA A 53 5.25 -52.69 -8.66
N ILE A 54 5.21 -51.48 -8.09
CA ILE A 54 4.52 -50.32 -8.70
C ILE A 54 5.24 -49.85 -9.97
N VAL A 55 6.57 -49.89 -10.00
CA VAL A 55 7.38 -49.50 -11.17
C VAL A 55 7.30 -50.55 -12.30
N SER A 56 7.03 -51.81 -11.98
CA SER A 56 6.85 -52.88 -12.97
C SER A 56 5.48 -52.85 -13.65
N ALA A 57 4.43 -52.43 -12.92
CA ALA A 57 3.07 -52.35 -13.43
C ALA A 57 2.83 -51.17 -14.39
N THR A 58 3.54 -50.05 -14.19
CA THR A 58 3.52 -48.90 -15.09
C THR A 58 4.28 -49.14 -16.40
N PHE A 59 5.24 -50.06 -16.41
CA PHE A 59 5.97 -50.40 -17.64
C PHE A 59 5.21 -51.39 -18.54
N LEU A 60 4.35 -52.24 -17.97
CA LEU A 60 3.53 -53.21 -18.73
C LEU A 60 2.33 -52.57 -19.45
N THR A 61 1.84 -51.41 -18.98
CA THR A 61 0.71 -50.68 -19.60
C THR A 61 1.13 -49.81 -20.78
N LEU A 62 2.45 -49.59 -20.98
CA LEU A 62 3.01 -48.82 -22.09
C LEU A 62 3.44 -49.68 -23.29
N LEU A 63 3.29 -51.01 -23.23
CA LEU A 63 3.73 -51.95 -24.26
C LEU A 63 2.64 -52.97 -24.64
N THR A 64 1.45 -52.52 -25.04
CA THR A 64 0.57 -53.34 -25.89
C THR A 64 -0.22 -52.47 -26.87
N PRO A 65 -0.01 -52.59 -28.19
CA PRO A 65 -0.88 -52.01 -29.21
C PRO A 65 -2.02 -53.00 -29.54
N THR A 66 -3.22 -52.51 -29.87
CA THR A 66 -4.13 -53.00 -30.94
C THR A 66 -5.56 -52.47 -30.73
N LEU A 67 -6.07 -51.67 -31.68
CA LEU A 67 -7.04 -52.06 -32.74
C LEU A 67 -8.45 -52.36 -32.23
N TYR A 68 -9.36 -51.39 -32.36
CA TYR A 68 -10.71 -51.64 -32.89
C TYR A 68 -11.39 -50.33 -33.29
N GLU A 69 -11.16 -49.87 -34.51
CA GLU A 69 -12.09 -48.93 -35.14
C GLU A 69 -12.09 -49.12 -36.67
N ARG A 70 -13.07 -49.87 -37.17
CA ARG A 70 -13.69 -49.58 -38.46
C ARG A 70 -15.05 -50.25 -38.61
N GLN A 71 -16.04 -49.39 -38.86
CA GLN A 71 -16.96 -49.45 -40.01
C GLN A 71 -18.44 -49.80 -39.73
N LEU A 72 -19.28 -48.75 -39.79
CA LEU A 72 -20.57 -48.63 -40.49
C LEU A 72 -21.16 -47.22 -40.17
N GLN A 73 -20.90 -46.16 -40.95
CA GLN A 73 -21.71 -45.64 -42.10
C GLN A 73 -23.24 -45.66 -41.83
N SER A 74 -24.00 -44.55 -41.90
CA SER A 74 -24.20 -43.70 -43.08
C SER A 74 -25.12 -42.48 -42.81
N SER A 75 -24.80 -41.33 -43.44
CA SER A 75 -25.67 -40.26 -44.02
C SER A 75 -26.71 -39.52 -43.13
N SER A 76 -26.79 -38.18 -43.07
CA SER A 76 -26.81 -37.22 -44.19
C SER A 76 -26.28 -35.81 -43.87
N ARG A 77 -25.87 -35.14 -44.95
CA ARG A 77 -25.30 -33.79 -45.08
C ARG A 77 -26.20 -32.67 -44.55
N TYR A 78 -25.61 -31.70 -43.85
CA TYR A 78 -25.74 -30.27 -44.18
C TYR A 78 -24.43 -29.57 -43.85
N VAL A 79 -23.97 -28.76 -44.81
CA VAL A 79 -22.77 -27.94 -44.74
C VAL A 79 -23.12 -26.68 -43.96
N ASP A 80 -22.42 -26.42 -42.87
CA ASP A 80 -22.13 -25.04 -42.45
C ASP A 80 -20.70 -24.99 -41.87
N VAL A 81 -19.88 -24.14 -42.46
CA VAL A 81 -18.42 -24.16 -42.34
C VAL A 81 -18.01 -23.01 -41.42
N ASP A 82 -18.35 -23.10 -40.14
CA ASP A 82 -17.98 -22.08 -39.14
C ASP A 82 -17.35 -22.65 -37.85
N TRP A 83 -16.97 -23.93 -37.85
CA TRP A 83 -16.50 -24.64 -36.65
C TRP A 83 -14.99 -24.89 -36.56
N ILE A 84 -14.17 -24.28 -37.42
CA ILE A 84 -12.71 -24.56 -37.51
C ILE A 84 -11.83 -23.55 -36.74
N TRP A 85 -12.36 -22.75 -35.80
CA TRP A 85 -11.51 -21.80 -35.04
C TRP A 85 -11.69 -21.79 -33.52
N ASP A 86 -12.08 -22.92 -32.92
CA ASP A 86 -12.06 -23.12 -31.46
C ASP A 86 -10.85 -23.96 -30.99
N LYS A 87 -9.67 -23.72 -31.58
CA LYS A 87 -8.40 -24.40 -31.24
C LYS A 87 -7.22 -23.45 -30.98
N THR A 88 -7.47 -22.19 -30.63
CA THR A 88 -6.59 -21.51 -29.67
C THR A 88 -7.21 -21.75 -28.31
N GLY A 89 -6.71 -22.74 -27.57
CA GLY A 89 -7.26 -23.10 -26.26
C GLY A 89 -7.52 -21.84 -25.43
N ALA A 90 -8.74 -21.68 -24.93
CA ALA A 90 -9.12 -20.55 -24.09
C ALA A 90 -8.07 -20.42 -22.97
N ASP A 91 -7.41 -19.27 -22.89
CA ASP A 91 -6.43 -19.04 -21.84
C ASP A 91 -7.19 -19.10 -20.50
N PRO A 92 -6.85 -20.06 -19.62
CA PRO A 92 -7.60 -20.29 -18.39
C PRO A 92 -7.62 -19.05 -17.49
N ARG A 93 -6.68 -18.10 -17.65
CA ARG A 93 -6.66 -16.84 -16.91
C ARG A 93 -7.83 -15.92 -17.25
N TYR A 94 -8.37 -15.99 -18.47
CA TYR A 94 -9.49 -15.13 -18.91
C TYR A 94 -10.86 -15.74 -18.61
N VAL A 95 -10.91 -17.02 -18.25
CA VAL A 95 -12.16 -17.73 -17.95
C VAL A 95 -12.78 -17.17 -16.67
N SER A 96 -14.02 -16.70 -16.77
CA SER A 96 -14.80 -16.23 -15.62
C SER A 96 -15.81 -17.29 -15.18
N SER A 97 -15.71 -17.71 -13.91
CA SER A 97 -16.67 -18.59 -13.25
C SER A 97 -17.96 -17.91 -12.81
N ALA A 98 -18.06 -16.58 -12.89
CA ALA A 98 -19.28 -15.85 -12.53
C ALA A 98 -20.43 -16.24 -13.48
N ASP A 99 -21.56 -16.67 -12.92
CA ASP A 99 -22.79 -16.89 -13.69
C ASP A 99 -23.45 -15.55 -14.01
N VAL A 100 -23.84 -15.34 -15.26
CA VAL A 100 -24.50 -14.10 -15.66
C VAL A 100 -25.95 -14.11 -15.17
N GLN A 101 -26.26 -13.30 -14.17
CA GLN A 101 -27.63 -13.09 -13.71
C GLN A 101 -28.32 -12.10 -14.65
N TRP A 102 -29.01 -12.62 -15.66
CA TRP A 102 -29.58 -11.79 -16.74
C TRP A 102 -30.63 -10.79 -16.27
N ALA A 103 -31.36 -11.09 -15.18
CA ALA A 103 -32.29 -10.15 -14.56
C ALA A 103 -31.55 -8.93 -13.99
N ASP A 104 -30.43 -9.15 -13.32
CA ASP A 104 -29.58 -8.10 -12.76
C ASP A 104 -28.95 -7.26 -13.88
N VAL A 105 -28.46 -7.93 -14.93
CA VAL A 105 -27.92 -7.25 -16.12
C VAL A 105 -28.97 -6.35 -16.79
N TYR A 106 -30.19 -6.87 -16.99
CA TYR A 106 -31.29 -6.10 -17.57
C TYR A 106 -31.65 -4.91 -16.69
N THR A 107 -31.84 -5.14 -15.39
CA THR A 107 -32.15 -4.10 -14.41
C THR A 107 -31.05 -3.04 -14.35
N ALA A 108 -29.78 -3.43 -14.45
CA ALA A 108 -28.67 -2.49 -14.46
C ALA A 108 -28.69 -1.54 -15.68
N ILE A 109 -29.15 -2.00 -16.85
CA ILE A 109 -29.06 -1.26 -18.12
C ILE A 109 -30.40 -0.69 -18.63
N GLU A 110 -31.53 -1.04 -18.02
CA GLU A 110 -32.88 -0.63 -18.45
C GLU A 110 -32.99 0.90 -18.59
N ASP A 111 -32.42 1.65 -17.63
CA ASP A 111 -32.44 3.11 -17.62
C ASP A 111 -31.58 3.72 -18.73
N VAL A 112 -30.56 3.00 -19.20
CA VAL A 112 -29.73 3.43 -20.33
C VAL A 112 -30.48 3.24 -21.65
N SER A 113 -31.33 2.21 -21.73
CA SER A 113 -32.22 1.94 -22.86
C SER A 113 -33.51 2.75 -22.87
N ALA A 114 -33.78 3.54 -21.83
CA ALA A 114 -35.03 4.29 -21.67
C ALA A 114 -35.31 5.19 -22.89
N GLY A 115 -36.49 5.02 -23.50
CA GLY A 115 -36.95 5.78 -24.67
C GLY A 115 -36.79 5.11 -26.04
N ASN A 116 -36.83 3.77 -26.13
CA ASN A 116 -36.71 2.98 -27.38
C ASN A 116 -35.47 3.32 -28.21
N ARG A 117 -34.33 3.51 -27.55
CA ARG A 117 -33.08 3.80 -28.23
C ARG A 117 -32.35 2.49 -28.54
N GLU A 118 -32.15 2.20 -29.82
CA GLU A 118 -31.28 1.09 -30.26
C GLU A 118 -29.87 1.31 -29.70
N LEU A 119 -29.46 0.50 -28.71
CA LEU A 119 -28.14 0.61 -28.11
C LEU A 119 -27.10 -0.16 -28.94
N LYS A 120 -25.90 0.40 -29.07
CA LYS A 120 -24.73 -0.35 -29.56
C LYS A 120 -23.96 -0.93 -28.39
N ILE A 121 -23.96 -2.26 -28.29
CA ILE A 121 -23.36 -2.98 -27.16
C ILE A 121 -22.13 -3.73 -27.65
N GLY A 122 -20.98 -3.42 -27.06
CA GLY A 122 -19.73 -4.15 -27.27
C GLY A 122 -19.53 -5.18 -26.17
N LEU A 123 -19.50 -6.47 -26.51
CA LEU A 123 -19.27 -7.55 -25.57
C LEU A 123 -17.81 -7.96 -25.54
N LEU A 124 -17.22 -8.00 -24.35
CA LEU A 124 -15.84 -8.44 -24.12
C LEU A 124 -15.83 -9.61 -23.12
N ASN A 125 -15.18 -10.71 -23.50
CA ASN A 125 -14.96 -11.89 -22.66
C ASN A 125 -16.23 -12.68 -22.24
N PHE A 126 -17.29 -12.60 -23.04
CA PHE A 126 -18.47 -13.48 -22.91
C PHE A 126 -18.33 -14.70 -23.81
N ASN A 127 -18.87 -15.84 -23.40
CA ASN A 127 -18.89 -17.05 -24.21
C ASN A 127 -20.01 -17.01 -25.28
N SER A 128 -20.03 -18.00 -26.16
CA SER A 128 -20.98 -18.08 -27.28
C SER A 128 -22.45 -18.25 -26.85
N THR A 129 -22.71 -18.94 -25.73
CA THR A 129 -24.08 -19.12 -25.22
C THR A 129 -24.62 -17.85 -24.57
N GLU A 130 -23.75 -17.08 -23.91
CA GLU A 130 -24.06 -15.78 -23.32
C GLU A 130 -24.36 -14.73 -24.38
N TYR A 131 -23.66 -14.76 -25.53
CA TYR A 131 -23.98 -13.89 -26.67
C TYR A 131 -25.44 -14.02 -27.12
N GLY A 132 -25.94 -15.24 -27.25
CA GLY A 132 -27.34 -15.48 -27.62
C GLY A 132 -28.34 -14.96 -26.59
N SER A 133 -27.95 -14.89 -25.33
CA SER A 133 -28.79 -14.39 -24.23
C SER A 133 -28.87 -12.86 -24.22
N TRP A 134 -27.77 -12.17 -24.53
CA TRP A 134 -27.73 -10.71 -24.72
C TRP A 134 -28.75 -10.22 -25.76
N SER A 135 -28.82 -10.89 -26.91
CA SER A 135 -29.78 -10.55 -27.98
C SER A 135 -31.24 -10.81 -27.60
N ARG A 136 -31.51 -11.66 -26.59
CA ARG A 136 -32.87 -11.94 -26.11
C ARG A 136 -33.37 -10.89 -25.13
N ILE A 137 -32.50 -10.42 -24.23
CA ILE A 137 -32.90 -9.42 -23.22
C ILE A 137 -33.01 -8.00 -23.81
N LEU A 138 -32.32 -7.74 -24.93
CA LEU A 138 -32.34 -6.47 -25.64
C LEU A 138 -32.48 -6.68 -27.16
N PRO A 139 -33.66 -7.12 -27.63
CA PRO A 139 -33.87 -7.49 -29.03
C PRO A 139 -33.71 -6.33 -30.03
N GLU A 140 -33.91 -5.10 -29.58
CA GLU A 140 -33.77 -3.89 -30.42
C GLU A 140 -32.34 -3.33 -30.43
N SER A 141 -31.40 -3.92 -29.67
CA SER A 141 -30.02 -3.42 -29.57
C SER A 141 -29.06 -4.13 -30.51
N HIS A 142 -28.09 -3.39 -31.05
CA HIS A 142 -27.01 -3.92 -31.87
C HIS A 142 -25.89 -4.47 -31.00
N VAL A 143 -25.88 -5.78 -30.79
CA VAL A 143 -24.85 -6.48 -30.01
C VAL A 143 -23.68 -6.88 -30.93
N SER A 144 -22.46 -6.52 -30.55
CA SER A 144 -21.23 -6.84 -31.29
C SER A 144 -20.19 -7.44 -30.37
N ILE A 145 -19.55 -8.53 -30.80
CA ILE A 145 -18.43 -9.13 -30.08
C ILE A 145 -17.17 -8.32 -30.35
N VAL A 146 -16.47 -7.93 -29.28
CA VAL A 146 -15.17 -7.27 -29.35
C VAL A 146 -14.09 -8.32 -29.13
N ARG A 147 -13.30 -8.60 -30.17
CA ARG A 147 -12.20 -9.55 -30.09
C ARG A 147 -11.02 -8.95 -29.34
N LEU A 148 -10.47 -9.68 -28.37
CA LEU A 148 -9.27 -9.31 -27.64
C LEU A 148 -8.33 -10.51 -27.63
N GLU A 149 -7.10 -10.32 -28.09
CA GLU A 149 -6.06 -11.35 -27.96
C GLU A 149 -5.60 -11.43 -26.50
N HIS A 150 -5.37 -12.64 -25.99
CA HIS A 150 -4.90 -12.81 -24.62
C HIS A 150 -3.46 -12.29 -24.46
N ALA A 151 -3.17 -11.74 -23.28
CA ALA A 151 -1.81 -11.39 -22.89
C ALA A 151 -0.89 -12.62 -23.00
N LYS A 152 0.38 -12.42 -23.34
CA LYS A 152 1.36 -13.53 -23.36
C LYS A 152 1.55 -14.09 -21.95
N ASP A 153 1.81 -15.38 -21.82
CA ASP A 153 2.13 -16.03 -20.51
C ASP A 153 3.37 -15.44 -19.87
N SER A 154 4.26 -14.87 -20.68
CA SER A 154 5.45 -14.16 -20.20
C SER A 154 5.13 -12.86 -19.47
N ILE A 155 3.91 -12.31 -19.57
CA ILE A 155 3.45 -11.13 -18.83
C ILE A 155 2.85 -11.62 -17.50
N THR A 156 3.62 -11.46 -16.42
CA THR A 156 3.23 -11.84 -15.06
C THR A 156 3.06 -10.61 -14.18
N TRP A 157 2.33 -10.75 -13.07
CA TRP A 157 2.15 -9.64 -12.13
C TRP A 157 3.49 -9.06 -11.61
N PRO A 158 4.50 -9.87 -11.22
CA PRO A 158 5.81 -9.34 -10.82
C PRO A 158 6.59 -8.63 -11.94
N LYS A 159 6.31 -8.92 -13.22
CA LYS A 159 6.92 -8.14 -14.32
C LYS A 159 6.24 -6.80 -14.53
N LEU A 160 4.93 -6.71 -14.28
CA LEU A 160 4.19 -5.45 -14.30
C LEU A 160 4.50 -4.60 -13.06
N TYR A 161 4.75 -5.25 -11.94
CA TYR A 161 5.00 -4.63 -10.64
C TYR A 161 6.27 -5.18 -9.98
N PRO A 162 7.46 -4.95 -10.55
CA PRO A 162 8.70 -5.45 -9.98
C PRO A 162 9.04 -4.74 -8.67
N GLU A 163 9.75 -5.40 -7.77
CA GLU A 163 10.25 -4.79 -6.53
C GLU A 163 11.22 -3.64 -6.83
N TRP A 164 12.12 -3.88 -7.78
CA TRP A 164 13.17 -2.95 -8.16
C TRP A 164 13.11 -2.65 -9.66
N ILE A 165 13.43 -1.39 -9.99
CA ILE A 165 13.75 -0.91 -11.34
C ILE A 165 14.93 0.05 -11.23
N ASP A 166 15.66 0.23 -12.32
CA ASP A 166 16.72 1.24 -12.45
C ASP A 166 16.11 2.65 -12.63
N GLU A 167 15.73 3.27 -11.52
CA GLU A 167 15.05 4.59 -11.52
C GLU A 167 15.96 5.73 -11.99
N GLU A 168 17.27 5.55 -11.88
CA GLU A 168 18.31 6.48 -12.33
C GLU A 168 18.69 6.31 -13.80
N GLU A 169 18.22 5.23 -14.45
CA GLU A 169 18.55 4.86 -15.84
C GLU A 169 20.08 4.76 -16.06
N GLU A 170 20.81 4.25 -15.05
CA GLU A 170 22.27 4.11 -15.10
C GLU A 170 22.70 2.96 -16.03
N SER A 171 21.85 1.93 -16.16
CA SER A 171 22.10 0.69 -16.90
C SER A 171 21.00 0.33 -17.90
N GLU A 172 19.73 0.47 -17.53
CA GLU A 172 18.59 0.17 -18.38
C GLU A 172 17.49 1.24 -18.24
N ILE A 173 16.69 1.43 -19.30
CA ILE A 173 15.50 2.28 -19.24
C ILE A 173 14.33 1.38 -18.84
N PRO A 174 13.75 1.54 -17.63
CA PRO A 174 12.63 0.70 -17.21
C PRO A 174 11.44 0.88 -18.14
N SER A 175 10.84 -0.23 -18.58
CA SER A 175 9.68 -0.21 -19.46
C SER A 175 8.71 -1.34 -19.14
N CYS A 176 7.43 -1.07 -19.32
CA CYS A 176 6.39 -2.06 -19.10
C CYS A 176 6.06 -2.86 -20.38
N PRO A 177 5.75 -4.17 -20.26
CA PRO A 177 5.26 -4.95 -21.39
C PRO A 177 3.91 -4.40 -21.87
N SER A 178 3.72 -4.38 -23.19
CA SER A 178 2.46 -3.96 -23.80
C SER A 178 1.42 -5.08 -23.80
N PHE A 179 0.18 -4.70 -23.51
CA PHE A 179 -0.97 -5.59 -23.70
C PHE A 179 -1.48 -5.55 -25.15
N PRO A 180 -2.02 -6.66 -25.68
CA PRO A 180 -2.77 -6.63 -26.93
C PRO A 180 -3.91 -5.61 -26.88
N GLU A 181 -4.23 -4.99 -28.02
CA GLU A 181 -5.32 -4.02 -28.09
C GLU A 181 -6.65 -4.70 -28.48
N PRO A 182 -7.80 -4.23 -27.99
CA PRO A 182 -9.09 -4.74 -28.43
C PRO A 182 -9.35 -4.39 -29.90
N ASN A 183 -9.64 -5.41 -30.70
CA ASN A 183 -9.94 -5.28 -32.13
C ASN A 183 -11.39 -4.83 -32.34
N GLY A 184 -11.64 -3.52 -32.27
CA GLY A 184 -12.84 -2.91 -32.83
C GLY A 184 -12.65 -2.61 -34.32
N ARG A 185 -13.65 -2.86 -35.17
CA ARG A 185 -13.63 -2.33 -36.56
C ARG A 185 -13.29 -0.84 -36.49
N ARG A 186 -12.31 -0.35 -37.27
CA ARG A 186 -11.94 1.08 -37.26
C ARG A 186 -13.20 1.94 -37.43
N GLY A 187 -13.51 2.77 -36.44
CA GLY A 187 -14.70 3.63 -36.43
C GLY A 187 -15.94 3.06 -35.71
N ALA A 188 -15.89 1.82 -35.19
CA ALA A 188 -16.91 1.28 -34.30
C ALA A 188 -16.95 2.08 -32.98
N TRP A 189 -18.17 2.30 -32.48
CA TRP A 189 -18.43 2.99 -31.22
C TRP A 189 -19.58 2.27 -30.51
N PHE A 190 -19.54 2.29 -29.19
CA PHE A 190 -20.50 1.62 -28.33
C PHE A 190 -21.15 2.60 -27.35
N ASP A 191 -22.43 2.44 -27.10
CA ASP A 191 -23.14 3.10 -26.00
C ASP A 191 -22.87 2.37 -24.67
N VAL A 192 -22.76 1.03 -24.72
CA VAL A 192 -22.45 0.17 -23.57
C VAL A 192 -21.32 -0.79 -23.94
N ILE A 193 -20.30 -0.87 -23.11
CA ILE A 193 -19.24 -1.88 -23.20
C ILE A 193 -19.44 -2.84 -22.03
N ALA A 194 -19.94 -4.04 -22.31
CA ALA A 194 -20.12 -5.07 -21.29
C ALA A 194 -18.88 -5.96 -21.25
N VAL A 195 -18.38 -6.23 -20.06
CA VAL A 195 -17.17 -7.04 -19.85
C VAL A 195 -17.40 -8.05 -18.73
N LYS A 196 -17.16 -9.33 -19.01
CA LYS A 196 -17.16 -10.38 -17.98
C LYS A 196 -15.77 -10.53 -17.39
N LEU A 197 -15.61 -10.41 -16.08
CA LEU A 197 -14.28 -10.45 -15.44
C LEU A 197 -14.07 -11.70 -14.58
N PRO A 198 -12.90 -12.36 -14.67
CA PRO A 198 -12.54 -13.43 -13.74
C PRO A 198 -12.43 -12.89 -12.31
N CYS A 199 -12.87 -13.69 -11.34
CA CYS A 199 -12.87 -13.38 -9.92
C CYS A 199 -12.79 -14.70 -9.13
N THR A 200 -11.66 -14.95 -8.48
CA THR A 200 -11.42 -16.21 -7.74
C THR A 200 -11.86 -16.14 -6.27
N ARG A 201 -12.14 -14.93 -5.75
CA ARG A 201 -12.44 -14.66 -4.32
C ARG A 201 -11.42 -15.21 -3.32
N VAL A 202 -10.20 -15.55 -3.76
CA VAL A 202 -9.09 -15.92 -2.89
C VAL A 202 -8.19 -14.72 -2.62
N ALA A 203 -7.34 -14.80 -1.60
CA ALA A 203 -6.38 -13.74 -1.30
C ALA A 203 -5.54 -13.39 -2.54
N GLY A 204 -5.41 -12.09 -2.84
CA GLY A 204 -4.68 -11.61 -4.02
C GLY A 204 -5.44 -11.68 -5.35
N TRP A 205 -6.75 -11.98 -5.37
CA TRP A 205 -7.57 -12.03 -6.60
C TRP A 205 -7.48 -10.77 -7.49
N SER A 206 -7.18 -9.62 -6.90
CA SER A 206 -7.04 -8.33 -7.59
C SER A 206 -5.70 -8.15 -8.30
N ARG A 207 -4.70 -9.00 -8.02
CA ARG A 207 -3.39 -9.05 -8.69
C ARG A 207 -3.38 -10.06 -9.84
N ASP A 208 -4.35 -9.93 -10.73
CA ASP A 208 -4.55 -10.82 -11.86
C ASP A 208 -4.36 -10.10 -13.21
N VAL A 209 -3.51 -10.68 -14.07
CA VAL A 209 -3.11 -10.07 -15.35
C VAL A 209 -4.28 -10.00 -16.34
N ALA A 210 -5.10 -11.05 -16.41
CA ALA A 210 -6.24 -11.08 -17.34
C ALA A 210 -7.32 -10.08 -16.91
N ARG A 211 -7.62 -10.03 -15.60
CA ARG A 211 -8.55 -9.07 -15.00
C ARG A 211 -8.09 -7.63 -15.22
N LEU A 212 -6.81 -7.32 -15.05
CA LEU A 212 -6.25 -5.99 -15.35
C LEU A 212 -6.39 -5.68 -16.84
N HIS A 213 -6.00 -6.61 -17.72
CA HIS A 213 -6.03 -6.43 -19.16
C HIS A 213 -7.44 -6.17 -19.70
N LEU A 214 -8.45 -6.91 -19.24
CA LEU A 214 -9.85 -6.74 -19.62
C LEU A 214 -10.39 -5.37 -19.22
N GLN A 215 -10.07 -4.90 -18.00
CA GLN A 215 -10.52 -3.60 -17.51
C GLN A 215 -9.84 -2.43 -18.24
N LEU A 216 -8.53 -2.55 -18.54
CA LEU A 216 -7.82 -1.56 -19.38
C LEU A 216 -8.39 -1.54 -20.81
N SER A 217 -8.71 -2.70 -21.38
CA SER A 217 -9.34 -2.81 -22.70
C SER A 217 -10.72 -2.14 -22.72
N ALA A 218 -11.54 -2.36 -21.68
CA ALA A 218 -12.83 -1.69 -21.50
C ALA A 218 -12.67 -0.17 -21.46
N ALA A 219 -11.70 0.32 -20.69
CA ALA A 219 -11.40 1.74 -20.57
C ALA A 219 -10.96 2.34 -21.92
N LYS A 220 -10.09 1.66 -22.67
CA LYS A 220 -9.64 2.09 -24.01
C LYS A 220 -10.81 2.14 -25.01
N LEU A 221 -11.66 1.13 -25.02
CA LEU A 221 -12.87 1.09 -25.86
C LEU A 221 -13.84 2.23 -25.51
N ALA A 222 -14.00 2.55 -24.23
CA ALA A 222 -14.86 3.63 -23.76
C ALA A 222 -14.33 5.00 -24.23
N VAL A 223 -13.02 5.22 -24.10
CA VAL A 223 -12.37 6.43 -24.61
C VAL A 223 -12.45 6.53 -26.14
N ALA A 224 -12.29 5.42 -26.86
CA ALA A 224 -12.42 5.39 -28.32
C ALA A 224 -13.85 5.70 -28.79
N SER A 225 -14.86 5.25 -28.03
CA SER A 225 -16.30 5.47 -28.32
C SER A 225 -16.77 6.90 -28.01
N SER A 226 -15.97 7.70 -27.28
CA SER A 226 -16.30 9.08 -26.86
C SER A 226 -16.37 10.13 -27.97
N ARG A 227 -16.13 9.77 -29.24
CA ARG A 227 -16.14 10.72 -30.37
C ARG A 227 -17.50 11.45 -30.44
N GLY A 228 -17.46 12.78 -30.44
CA GLY A 228 -18.67 13.62 -30.49
C GLY A 228 -19.37 13.84 -29.15
N ASN A 229 -18.66 13.75 -28.02
CA ASN A 229 -19.20 13.99 -26.66
C ASN A 229 -20.32 13.01 -26.26
N ARG A 230 -20.28 11.79 -26.82
CA ARG A 230 -21.25 10.73 -26.50
C ARG A 230 -21.02 10.20 -25.09
N LYS A 231 -22.11 9.93 -24.37
CA LYS A 231 -22.09 9.23 -23.10
C LYS A 231 -21.86 7.74 -23.38
N VAL A 232 -20.87 7.16 -22.73
CA VAL A 232 -20.53 5.74 -22.83
C VAL A 232 -20.65 5.13 -21.44
N HIS A 233 -21.23 3.93 -21.35
CA HIS A 233 -21.28 3.16 -20.13
C HIS A 233 -20.38 1.93 -20.23
N VAL A 234 -19.85 1.50 -19.09
CA VAL A 234 -19.07 0.26 -18.96
C VAL A 234 -19.76 -0.61 -17.93
N LEU A 235 -20.22 -1.78 -18.34
CA LEU A 235 -20.85 -2.76 -17.48
C LEU A 235 -19.86 -3.87 -17.18
N PHE A 236 -19.58 -4.13 -15.91
CA PHE A 236 -18.82 -5.31 -15.48
C PHE A 236 -19.77 -6.37 -14.94
N VAL A 237 -19.64 -7.60 -15.44
CA VAL A 237 -20.29 -8.78 -14.86
C VAL A 237 -19.24 -9.54 -14.06
N THR A 238 -19.25 -9.39 -12.74
CA THR A 238 -18.23 -9.95 -11.84
C THR A 238 -18.67 -9.92 -10.37
N ASP A 239 -18.18 -10.91 -9.64
CA ASP A 239 -18.38 -11.12 -8.21
C ASP A 239 -17.43 -10.31 -7.30
N CYS A 240 -16.46 -9.63 -7.90
CA CYS A 240 -15.41 -8.85 -7.24
C CYS A 240 -15.46 -7.41 -7.75
N PHE A 241 -15.20 -6.41 -6.91
CA PHE A 241 -15.23 -5.00 -7.35
C PHE A 241 -14.21 -4.71 -8.49
N PRO A 242 -14.57 -3.88 -9.49
CA PRO A 242 -13.63 -3.37 -10.49
C PRO A 242 -12.56 -2.46 -9.86
N ILE A 243 -11.44 -2.23 -10.56
CA ILE A 243 -10.29 -1.43 -10.09
C ILE A 243 -10.78 -0.07 -9.56
N PRO A 244 -10.73 0.18 -8.23
CA PRO A 244 -11.42 1.31 -7.61
C PRO A 244 -10.93 2.67 -8.09
N ASN A 245 -9.67 2.77 -8.51
CA ASN A 245 -9.07 4.01 -9.00
C ASN A 245 -9.05 4.13 -10.53
N LEU A 246 -9.59 3.14 -11.27
CA LEU A 246 -9.86 3.24 -12.72
C LEU A 246 -11.36 3.46 -12.98
N PHE A 247 -12.20 2.68 -12.29
CA PHE A 247 -13.66 2.79 -12.29
C PHE A 247 -14.14 3.17 -10.89
N PRO A 248 -13.95 4.44 -10.48
CA PRO A 248 -14.29 4.87 -9.13
C PRO A 248 -15.79 4.82 -8.93
N CYS A 249 -16.21 4.45 -7.73
CA CYS A 249 -17.61 4.27 -7.42
C CYS A 249 -18.43 5.58 -7.47
N LYS A 250 -17.79 6.76 -7.47
CA LYS A 250 -18.45 8.04 -7.83
C LYS A 250 -19.04 8.06 -9.26
N ASN A 251 -18.54 7.18 -10.13
CA ASN A 251 -19.01 6.97 -11.49
C ASN A 251 -19.92 5.73 -11.61
N LEU A 252 -20.18 5.01 -10.51
CA LEU A 252 -21.11 3.89 -10.49
C LEU A 252 -22.54 4.44 -10.65
N VAL A 253 -23.25 3.92 -11.63
CA VAL A 253 -24.64 4.29 -11.94
C VAL A 253 -25.59 3.37 -11.20
N LYS A 254 -25.36 2.06 -11.31
CA LYS A 254 -26.21 1.02 -10.73
C LYS A 254 -25.36 -0.23 -10.45
N HIS A 255 -25.67 -0.91 -9.36
CA HIS A 255 -25.04 -2.17 -8.97
C HIS A 255 -26.15 -3.13 -8.51
N GLU A 256 -26.38 -4.17 -9.30
CA GLU A 256 -27.38 -5.21 -9.05
C GLU A 256 -26.67 -6.57 -9.09
N GLY A 257 -26.70 -7.32 -8.00
CA GLY A 257 -26.03 -8.62 -7.92
C GLY A 257 -24.56 -8.58 -8.33
N ASN A 258 -24.23 -9.18 -9.49
CA ASN A 258 -22.87 -9.15 -10.05
C ASN A 258 -22.71 -8.20 -11.25
N ALA A 259 -23.72 -7.36 -11.54
CA ALA A 259 -23.74 -6.39 -12.62
C ALA A 259 -23.41 -4.98 -12.11
N TRP A 260 -22.24 -4.46 -12.49
CA TRP A 260 -21.74 -3.14 -12.09
C TRP A 260 -21.72 -2.18 -13.28
N LEU A 261 -22.67 -1.25 -13.36
CA LEU A 261 -22.76 -0.29 -14.45
C LEU A 261 -22.09 1.03 -14.07
N TYR A 262 -21.07 1.44 -14.82
CA TYR A 262 -20.37 2.71 -14.66
C TYR A 262 -20.63 3.67 -15.80
N ARG A 263 -20.65 4.96 -15.49
CA ARG A 263 -20.53 6.06 -16.46
C ARG A 263 -19.20 6.79 -16.23
N PRO A 264 -18.08 6.30 -16.81
CA PRO A 264 -16.76 6.85 -16.54
C PRO A 264 -16.59 8.31 -17.01
N ASP A 265 -15.78 9.07 -16.27
CA ASP A 265 -15.20 10.32 -16.77
C ASP A 265 -14.14 10.01 -17.82
N LEU A 266 -14.54 10.09 -19.09
CA LEU A 266 -13.69 9.73 -20.23
C LEU A 266 -12.47 10.64 -20.39
N LYS A 267 -12.49 11.87 -19.84
CA LYS A 267 -11.31 12.74 -19.83
C LYS A 267 -10.31 12.24 -18.79
N ALA A 268 -10.78 11.95 -17.57
CA ALA A 268 -9.93 11.40 -16.51
C ALA A 268 -9.35 10.02 -16.89
N VAL A 269 -10.18 9.13 -17.46
CA VAL A 269 -9.73 7.81 -17.93
C VAL A 269 -8.69 7.94 -19.04
N ARG A 270 -8.86 8.88 -19.99
CA ARG A 270 -7.86 9.12 -21.04
C ARG A 270 -6.51 9.55 -20.47
N GLU A 271 -6.48 10.42 -19.46
CA GLU A 271 -5.22 10.82 -18.81
C GLU A 271 -4.58 9.65 -18.07
N LYS A 272 -5.38 8.83 -17.37
CA LYS A 272 -4.88 7.63 -16.67
C LYS A 272 -4.30 6.60 -17.64
N LEU A 273 -4.91 6.40 -18.80
CA LEU A 273 -4.42 5.48 -19.84
C LEU A 273 -3.12 5.93 -20.55
N ARG A 274 -2.65 7.17 -20.32
CA ARG A 274 -1.34 7.64 -20.81
C ARG A 274 -0.19 7.24 -19.89
N LEU A 275 -0.50 6.82 -18.66
CA LEU A 275 0.50 6.38 -17.71
C LEU A 275 0.88 4.91 -17.97
N PRO A 276 2.04 4.46 -17.47
CA PRO A 276 2.45 3.07 -17.59
C PRO A 276 1.40 2.11 -17.03
N VAL A 277 1.29 0.92 -17.63
CA VAL A 277 0.28 -0.08 -17.25
C VAL A 277 0.51 -0.68 -15.85
N GLY A 278 1.72 -0.54 -15.32
CA GLY A 278 2.15 -1.01 -14.01
C GLY A 278 3.38 -0.26 -13.49
N SER A 279 3.96 -0.72 -12.39
CA SER A 279 5.09 -0.08 -11.72
C SER A 279 6.47 -0.39 -12.31
N CYS A 280 6.54 -1.14 -13.42
CA CYS A 280 7.78 -1.46 -14.16
C CYS A 280 8.41 -0.25 -14.86
N GLU A 281 7.72 0.88 -14.87
CA GLU A 281 8.16 2.13 -15.48
C GLU A 281 7.73 3.28 -14.56
N LEU A 282 8.55 4.33 -14.50
CA LEU A 282 8.24 5.51 -13.70
C LEU A 282 7.13 6.33 -14.36
N ALA A 283 6.10 6.66 -13.59
CA ALA A 283 5.00 7.51 -14.06
C ALA A 283 5.42 9.00 -14.18
N ILE A 284 6.53 9.38 -13.55
CA ILE A 284 7.20 10.67 -13.72
C ILE A 284 8.72 10.48 -13.78
N PRO A 285 9.46 11.26 -14.58
CA PRO A 285 10.91 11.14 -14.63
C PRO A 285 11.56 11.56 -13.30
N LEU A 286 12.71 10.97 -12.98
CA LEU A 286 13.49 11.25 -11.77
C LEU A 286 13.77 12.77 -11.59
N LYS A 287 14.15 13.44 -12.67
CA LYS A 287 14.27 14.90 -12.74
C LYS A 287 12.98 15.48 -13.33
N ALA A 288 11.94 15.59 -12.52
CA ALA A 288 10.71 16.28 -12.89
C ALA A 288 11.05 17.70 -13.38
N LYS A 289 10.80 17.99 -14.67
CA LYS A 289 10.93 19.35 -15.20
C LYS A 289 9.83 20.21 -14.57
N ALA A 290 10.20 21.38 -14.06
CA ALA A 290 9.34 22.32 -13.32
C ALA A 290 8.15 22.92 -14.13
N ARG A 291 7.78 22.32 -15.27
CA ARG A 291 6.79 22.84 -16.22
C ARG A 291 5.75 21.82 -16.62
N LEU A 292 5.42 20.85 -15.77
CA LEU A 292 4.42 19.88 -16.17
C LEU A 292 2.98 20.40 -16.09
N PHE A 293 2.61 21.41 -15.28
CA PHE A 293 1.17 21.71 -15.12
C PHE A 293 0.77 23.17 -14.96
N SER A 294 -0.21 23.54 -15.79
CA SER A 294 -1.10 24.70 -15.67
C SER A 294 -2.08 24.46 -14.53
N VAL A 295 -2.16 25.42 -13.61
CA VAL A 295 -3.07 25.42 -12.46
C VAL A 295 -4.50 25.67 -12.95
N ASP A 296 -5.25 24.61 -13.21
CA ASP A 296 -6.69 24.69 -12.96
C ASP A 296 -6.89 25.00 -11.46
N ARG A 297 -7.86 25.83 -11.11
CA ARG A 297 -8.22 26.14 -9.72
C ARG A 297 -8.79 24.89 -9.03
N ARG A 298 -7.94 23.91 -8.70
CA ARG A 298 -8.27 22.71 -7.94
C ARG A 298 -8.09 22.95 -6.44
N ARG A 299 -8.97 22.36 -5.64
CA ARG A 299 -8.88 22.37 -4.18
C ARG A 299 -7.89 21.27 -3.78
N GLU A 300 -6.70 21.68 -3.39
CA GLU A 300 -5.55 20.78 -3.18
C GLU A 300 -4.94 20.99 -1.79
N ALA A 301 -4.62 19.89 -1.11
CA ALA A 301 -3.98 19.93 0.20
C ALA A 301 -2.91 18.85 0.39
N TYR A 302 -1.90 19.16 1.19
CA TYR A 302 -1.16 18.13 1.90
C TYR A 302 -1.99 17.65 3.08
N ALA A 303 -2.08 16.34 3.25
CA ALA A 303 -2.80 15.70 4.34
C ALA A 303 -1.89 14.87 5.22
N THR A 304 -2.12 14.87 6.53
CA THR A 304 -1.51 13.91 7.46
C THR A 304 -2.51 13.47 8.52
N ILE A 305 -2.19 12.45 9.30
CA ILE A 305 -3.06 11.91 10.34
C ILE A 305 -2.26 11.57 11.60
N LEU A 306 -2.79 11.95 12.76
CA LEU A 306 -2.30 11.53 14.06
C LEU A 306 -3.40 10.80 14.82
N HIS A 307 -3.19 9.51 15.08
CA HIS A 307 -4.07 8.71 15.93
C HIS A 307 -3.27 8.22 17.14
N SER A 308 -3.77 8.47 18.35
CA SER A 308 -3.27 7.88 19.60
C SER A 308 -1.80 8.19 19.98
N ALA A 309 -1.14 9.11 19.28
CA ALA A 309 0.30 9.33 19.41
C ALA A 309 0.66 10.82 19.43
N SER A 310 0.44 11.48 20.58
CA SER A 310 0.84 12.89 20.79
C SER A 310 2.35 13.14 20.58
N GLU A 311 3.17 12.09 20.66
CA GLU A 311 4.61 12.14 20.37
C GLU A 311 4.93 12.50 18.91
N TYR A 312 4.00 12.32 17.97
CA TYR A 312 4.18 12.70 16.56
C TYR A 312 3.75 14.15 16.27
N VAL A 313 3.24 14.90 17.25
CA VAL A 313 2.87 16.31 17.07
C VAL A 313 4.08 17.14 16.63
N CYS A 314 5.25 16.92 17.24
CA CYS A 314 6.48 17.57 16.82
C CYS A 314 6.85 17.23 15.37
N GLY A 315 6.72 15.94 14.98
CA GLY A 315 6.93 15.50 13.60
C GLY A 315 6.02 16.21 12.61
N ALA A 316 4.71 16.24 12.89
CA ALA A 316 3.72 16.91 12.06
C ALA A 316 3.95 18.43 11.95
N ILE A 317 4.36 19.09 13.03
CA ILE A 317 4.75 20.52 13.00
C ILE A 317 5.95 20.72 12.08
N THR A 318 7.01 19.92 12.25
CA THR A 318 8.21 20.00 11.40
C THR A 318 7.88 19.69 9.93
N ALA A 319 7.00 18.73 9.66
CA ALA A 319 6.53 18.40 8.31
C ALA A 319 5.85 19.60 7.65
N ALA A 320 4.90 20.27 8.32
CA ALA A 320 4.29 21.52 7.83
C ALA A 320 5.32 22.60 7.51
N GLN A 321 6.28 22.81 8.43
CA GLN A 321 7.34 23.80 8.23
C GLN A 321 8.23 23.44 7.04
N SER A 322 8.54 22.16 6.84
CA SER A 322 9.30 21.68 5.68
C SER A 322 8.56 21.90 4.35
N ILE A 323 7.25 21.64 4.30
CA ILE A 323 6.41 21.92 3.11
C ILE A 323 6.44 23.41 2.75
N ARG A 324 6.30 24.29 3.76
CA ARG A 324 6.34 25.74 3.56
C ARG A 324 7.72 26.23 3.13
N GLN A 325 8.79 25.72 3.73
CA GLN A 325 10.17 26.05 3.35
C GLN A 325 10.51 25.56 1.94
N ALA A 326 9.90 24.45 1.49
CA ALA A 326 10.00 23.98 0.11
C ALA A 326 9.19 24.83 -0.89
N GLY A 327 8.43 25.83 -0.42
CA GLY A 327 7.74 26.81 -1.27
C GLY A 327 6.30 26.46 -1.65
N SER A 328 5.71 25.41 -1.06
CA SER A 328 4.30 25.08 -1.36
C SER A 328 3.35 26.05 -0.67
N THR A 329 2.31 26.45 -1.41
CA THR A 329 1.22 27.32 -0.94
C THR A 329 -0.09 26.55 -0.72
N ARG A 330 -0.10 25.23 -0.96
CA ARG A 330 -1.30 24.40 -0.82
C ARG A 330 -1.80 24.34 0.61
N ASP A 331 -3.06 23.98 0.78
CA ASP A 331 -3.62 23.81 2.11
C ASP A 331 -2.89 22.68 2.86
N LEU A 332 -2.82 22.80 4.17
CA LEU A 332 -2.31 21.76 5.05
C LEU A 332 -3.50 21.30 5.90
N VAL A 333 -3.89 20.03 5.80
CA VAL A 333 -4.98 19.45 6.61
C VAL A 333 -4.46 18.29 7.45
N ILE A 334 -4.82 18.26 8.72
CA ILE A 334 -4.43 17.18 9.63
C ILE A 334 -5.66 16.58 10.28
N LEU A 335 -5.76 15.26 10.19
CA LEU A 335 -6.77 14.49 10.90
C LEU A 335 -6.21 14.09 12.27
N VAL A 336 -6.93 14.40 13.34
CA VAL A 336 -6.54 14.05 14.72
C VAL A 336 -7.71 13.40 15.44
N ASP A 337 -7.43 12.48 16.36
CA ASP A 337 -8.46 11.98 17.28
C ASP A 337 -8.56 12.82 18.57
N ASN A 338 -9.47 12.42 19.45
CA ASN A 338 -9.67 13.08 20.74
C ASN A 338 -8.52 12.87 21.76
N THR A 339 -7.54 12.01 21.47
CA THR A 339 -6.36 11.80 22.33
C THR A 339 -5.33 12.92 22.17
N ILE A 340 -5.39 13.67 21.08
CA ILE A 340 -4.53 14.84 20.85
C ILE A 340 -5.13 16.03 21.61
N SER A 341 -4.49 16.45 22.71
CA SER A 341 -4.98 17.53 23.57
C SER A 341 -5.11 18.89 22.87
N ASP A 342 -5.91 19.80 23.43
CA ASP A 342 -6.08 21.17 22.91
C ASP A 342 -4.77 21.95 22.80
N HIS A 343 -3.84 21.71 23.73
CA HIS A 343 -2.50 22.29 23.65
C HIS A 343 -1.80 21.87 22.36
N HIS A 344 -1.80 20.56 22.04
CA HIS A 344 -1.19 20.06 20.82
C HIS A 344 -1.95 20.52 19.56
N ARG A 345 -3.28 20.53 19.58
CA ARG A 345 -4.11 21.05 18.48
C ARG A 345 -3.76 22.50 18.13
N ARG A 346 -3.64 23.37 19.13
CA ARG A 346 -3.19 24.76 18.92
C ARG A 346 -1.77 24.86 18.36
N GLY A 347 -0.88 23.93 18.71
CA GLY A 347 0.45 23.82 18.12
C GLY A 347 0.42 23.47 16.63
N LEU A 348 -0.44 22.52 16.25
CA LEU A 348 -0.67 22.13 14.87
C LEU A 348 -1.26 23.29 14.05
N GLU A 349 -2.27 23.97 14.59
CA GLU A 349 -2.87 25.17 13.97
C GLU A 349 -1.83 26.28 13.78
N ALA A 350 -1.02 26.55 14.80
CA ALA A 350 0.05 27.56 14.72
C ALA A 350 1.13 27.20 13.69
N ALA A 351 1.34 25.90 13.41
CA ALA A 351 2.23 25.45 12.34
C ALA A 351 1.61 25.58 10.94
N GLY A 352 0.31 25.89 10.85
CA GLY A 352 -0.42 26.10 9.61
C GLY A 352 -1.37 24.96 9.23
N TRP A 353 -1.54 23.94 10.08
CA TRP A 353 -2.48 22.85 9.81
C TRP A 353 -3.93 23.27 10.08
N LYS A 354 -4.83 22.95 9.15
CA LYS A 354 -6.28 22.90 9.38
C LYS A 354 -6.60 21.60 10.11
N VAL A 355 -6.81 21.68 11.43
CA VAL A 355 -7.07 20.52 12.29
C VAL A 355 -8.51 20.04 12.11
N ARG A 356 -8.68 18.73 11.88
CA ARG A 356 -9.99 18.06 11.85
C ARG A 356 -10.02 16.93 12.84
N ILE A 357 -11.01 16.97 13.73
CA ILE A 357 -11.23 15.90 14.69
C ILE A 357 -11.96 14.76 13.99
N ILE A 358 -11.43 13.54 14.11
CA ILE A 358 -11.98 12.32 13.55
C ILE A 358 -12.27 11.28 14.63
N GLU A 359 -13.23 10.42 14.35
CA GLU A 359 -13.38 9.18 15.07
C GLU A 359 -12.41 8.13 14.50
N ARG A 360 -11.64 7.51 15.39
CA ARG A 360 -10.68 6.47 15.02
C ARG A 360 -11.39 5.25 14.44
N ILE A 361 -10.72 4.57 13.51
CA ILE A 361 -11.18 3.30 12.95
C ILE A 361 -10.26 2.21 13.48
N ARG A 362 -10.85 1.26 14.21
CA ARG A 362 -10.12 0.11 14.73
C ARG A 362 -9.87 -0.88 13.59
N ASN A 363 -8.65 -1.40 13.49
CA ASN A 363 -8.38 -2.59 12.70
C ASN A 363 -9.02 -3.80 13.40
N PRO A 364 -10.05 -4.44 12.82
CA PRO A 364 -10.74 -5.55 13.47
C PRO A 364 -9.82 -6.76 13.72
N LYS A 365 -8.76 -6.91 12.91
CA LYS A 365 -7.80 -8.02 12.99
C LYS A 365 -6.59 -7.74 13.88
N ALA A 366 -6.49 -6.53 14.46
CA ALA A 366 -5.40 -6.18 15.36
C ALA A 366 -5.68 -6.63 16.80
N GLU A 367 -4.62 -7.08 17.48
CA GLU A 367 -4.63 -7.30 18.92
C GLU A 367 -4.93 -5.98 19.67
N ARG A 368 -5.54 -6.10 20.84
CA ARG A 368 -5.84 -4.94 21.68
C ARG A 368 -4.54 -4.26 22.14
N ASP A 369 -4.52 -2.93 22.11
CA ASP A 369 -3.37 -2.11 22.48
C ASP A 369 -2.14 -2.30 21.56
N ALA A 370 -2.28 -3.01 20.44
CA ALA A 370 -1.21 -3.15 19.45
C ALA A 370 -0.99 -1.84 18.68
N TYR A 371 0.24 -1.61 18.20
CA TYR A 371 0.61 -0.38 17.49
C TYR A 371 -0.26 -0.10 16.26
N ASN A 372 -0.72 -1.17 15.60
CA ASN A 372 -1.53 -1.13 14.39
C ASN A 372 -3.05 -1.12 14.65
N GLU A 373 -3.48 -1.15 15.92
CA GLU A 373 -4.89 -1.22 16.30
C GLU A 373 -5.74 -0.11 15.68
N TRP A 374 -5.16 1.08 15.49
CA TRP A 374 -5.87 2.26 15.01
C TRP A 374 -5.40 2.77 13.65
N ASN A 375 -4.49 2.04 12.98
CA ASN A 375 -3.91 2.45 11.69
C ASN A 375 -4.98 2.63 10.59
N TYR A 376 -6.08 1.89 10.65
CA TYR A 376 -7.18 2.03 9.67
C TYR A 376 -7.89 3.38 9.76
N SER A 377 -7.61 4.21 10.78
CA SER A 377 -8.04 5.61 10.81
C SER A 377 -7.56 6.40 9.58
N LYS A 378 -6.50 5.93 8.90
CA LYS A 378 -6.03 6.47 7.63
C LYS A 378 -7.08 6.45 6.52
N PHE A 379 -8.09 5.59 6.59
CA PHE A 379 -9.21 5.58 5.62
C PHE A 379 -10.00 6.88 5.65
N ARG A 380 -9.97 7.63 6.76
CA ARG A 380 -10.60 8.95 6.89
C ARG A 380 -10.06 9.98 5.88
N LEU A 381 -8.89 9.75 5.28
CA LEU A 381 -8.35 10.58 4.20
C LEU A 381 -9.31 10.69 3.01
N TRP A 382 -10.05 9.61 2.69
CA TRP A 382 -11.04 9.64 1.60
C TRP A 382 -12.29 10.48 1.93
N GLN A 383 -12.48 10.89 3.18
CA GLN A 383 -13.60 11.77 3.55
C GLN A 383 -13.26 13.27 3.43
N LEU A 384 -12.03 13.63 3.04
CA LEU A 384 -11.58 15.00 2.76
C LEU A 384 -12.13 15.56 1.43
N THR A 385 -13.44 15.39 1.20
CA THR A 385 -14.16 15.66 -0.06
C THR A 385 -14.33 17.15 -0.39
N ASP A 386 -13.93 18.04 0.52
CA ASP A 386 -13.75 19.46 0.23
C ASP A 386 -12.47 19.75 -0.58
N TYR A 387 -11.63 18.74 -0.80
CA TYR A 387 -10.50 18.75 -1.72
C TYR A 387 -10.74 17.82 -2.91
N ASP A 388 -10.28 18.23 -4.08
CA ASP A 388 -10.33 17.42 -5.30
C ASP A 388 -9.16 16.42 -5.34
N LYS A 389 -8.05 16.74 -4.67
CA LYS A 389 -6.87 15.89 -4.55
C LYS A 389 -6.05 16.23 -3.32
N ILE A 390 -5.48 15.22 -2.69
CA ILE A 390 -4.55 15.39 -1.58
C ILE A 390 -3.25 14.63 -1.84
N ILE A 391 -2.14 15.17 -1.34
CA ILE A 391 -0.91 14.42 -1.13
C ILE A 391 -0.87 14.05 0.34
N PHE A 392 -1.11 12.78 0.64
CA PHE A 392 -0.90 12.26 1.98
C PHE A 392 0.60 12.13 2.25
N ILE A 393 1.04 12.57 3.42
CA ILE A 393 2.34 12.29 4.01
C ILE A 393 2.17 11.80 5.45
N ASP A 394 2.89 10.76 5.85
CA ASP A 394 3.03 10.41 7.27
C ASP A 394 3.64 11.60 8.08
N ALA A 395 3.59 11.54 9.41
CA ALA A 395 4.08 12.64 10.27
C ALA A 395 5.60 12.60 10.51
N ASP A 396 6.30 11.62 9.96
CA ASP A 396 7.71 11.31 10.18
C ASP A 396 8.56 11.41 8.91
N LEU A 397 8.14 12.25 7.98
CA LEU A 397 8.94 12.65 6.83
C LEU A 397 9.26 14.15 6.86
N LEU A 398 10.21 14.50 6.00
CA LEU A 398 10.64 15.87 5.79
C LEU A 398 10.65 16.18 4.30
N ILE A 399 9.90 17.22 3.91
CA ILE A 399 9.88 17.73 2.54
C ILE A 399 11.12 18.62 2.35
N LEU A 400 12.02 18.16 1.49
CA LEU A 400 13.28 18.83 1.19
C LEU A 400 13.19 19.71 -0.05
N ARG A 401 12.30 19.37 -0.99
CA ARG A 401 12.05 20.12 -2.23
C ARG A 401 10.56 20.12 -2.52
N ASN A 402 10.09 21.09 -3.28
CA ASN A 402 8.69 21.19 -3.66
C ASN A 402 8.24 19.91 -4.42
N VAL A 403 7.13 19.31 -4.00
CA VAL A 403 6.50 18.15 -4.66
C VAL A 403 5.07 18.45 -5.14
N ASP A 404 4.71 19.72 -5.32
CA ASP A 404 3.37 20.12 -5.77
C ASP A 404 3.03 19.56 -7.15
N PHE A 405 4.03 19.23 -7.98
CA PHE A 405 3.80 18.57 -9.26
C PHE A 405 3.09 17.21 -9.13
N LEU A 406 3.16 16.56 -7.96
CA LEU A 406 2.43 15.31 -7.70
C LEU A 406 0.90 15.51 -7.67
N PHE A 407 0.39 16.74 -7.46
CA PHE A 407 -1.05 17.02 -7.58
C PHE A 407 -1.61 16.84 -9.00
N ALA A 408 -0.76 16.65 -10.01
CA ALA A 408 -1.25 16.25 -11.33
C ALA A 408 -1.48 14.74 -11.47
N MET A 409 -0.83 13.93 -10.64
CA MET A 409 -0.87 12.47 -10.73
C MET A 409 -2.21 11.90 -10.24
N PRO A 410 -2.70 10.79 -10.79
CA PRO A 410 -3.95 10.16 -10.35
C PRO A 410 -3.77 9.34 -9.07
N GLU A 411 -4.89 9.01 -8.44
CA GLU A 411 -4.95 7.98 -7.40
C GLU A 411 -4.72 6.58 -8.00
N ILE A 412 -4.01 5.64 -7.36
CA ILE A 412 -2.99 5.84 -6.33
C ILE A 412 -1.65 6.03 -7.03
N THR A 413 -0.93 7.09 -6.64
CA THR A 413 0.46 7.29 -7.04
C THR A 413 1.33 7.28 -5.78
N ALA A 414 2.37 6.46 -5.77
CA ALA A 414 3.21 6.18 -4.61
C ALA A 414 4.59 5.63 -5.02
N THR A 415 5.53 5.53 -4.07
CA THR A 415 6.83 4.88 -4.30
C THR A 415 6.74 3.37 -4.11
N GLY A 416 7.57 2.62 -4.84
CA GLY A 416 7.69 1.17 -4.63
C GLY A 416 8.19 0.82 -3.23
N ASN A 417 7.77 -0.34 -2.75
CA ASN A 417 8.23 -1.01 -1.53
C ASN A 417 8.68 -2.44 -1.90
N ASN A 418 8.72 -3.37 -0.95
CA ASN A 418 9.05 -4.77 -1.23
C ASN A 418 8.05 -5.46 -2.17
N ALA A 419 8.52 -6.43 -2.94
CA ALA A 419 7.74 -7.19 -3.90
C ALA A 419 6.92 -6.28 -4.85
N THR A 420 5.61 -6.52 -4.99
CA THR A 420 4.75 -5.84 -5.98
C THR A 420 4.01 -4.63 -5.41
N LEU A 421 4.46 -4.13 -4.26
CA LEU A 421 3.69 -3.31 -3.33
C LEU A 421 4.21 -1.88 -3.28
N PHE A 422 3.34 -0.93 -2.96
CA PHE A 422 3.73 0.46 -2.71
C PHE A 422 3.91 0.76 -1.22
N ASN A 423 4.70 1.78 -0.92
CA ASN A 423 4.81 2.34 0.42
C ASN A 423 3.71 3.39 0.65
N SER A 424 2.99 3.32 1.76
CA SER A 424 1.85 4.21 2.06
C SER A 424 2.25 5.49 2.80
N GLY A 425 3.54 5.81 2.90
CA GLY A 425 4.01 7.01 3.58
C GLY A 425 3.91 8.29 2.76
N VAL A 426 3.89 8.18 1.43
CA VAL A 426 3.56 9.27 0.51
C VAL A 426 2.60 8.73 -0.55
N MET A 427 1.39 9.29 -0.61
CA MET A 427 0.37 8.85 -1.57
C MET A 427 -0.40 10.03 -2.16
N VAL A 428 -0.68 9.97 -3.46
CA VAL A 428 -1.67 10.86 -4.09
C VAL A 428 -3.04 10.19 -4.03
N ILE A 429 -4.02 10.89 -3.47
CA ILE A 429 -5.38 10.40 -3.21
C ILE A 429 -6.40 11.37 -3.82
N GLU A 430 -7.50 10.83 -4.34
CA GLU A 430 -8.68 11.57 -4.81
C GLU A 430 -9.84 11.32 -3.83
N PRO A 431 -10.05 12.19 -2.81
CA PRO A 431 -11.04 11.94 -1.76
C PRO A 431 -12.45 11.67 -2.30
N SER A 432 -13.10 10.67 -1.73
CA SER A 432 -14.43 10.19 -2.12
C SER A 432 -15.06 9.44 -0.96
N ASN A 433 -16.21 9.94 -0.45
CA ASN A 433 -16.98 9.23 0.59
C ASN A 433 -17.39 7.82 0.13
N CYS A 434 -17.61 7.64 -1.16
CA CYS A 434 -17.93 6.34 -1.73
C CYS A 434 -16.72 5.39 -1.67
N THR A 435 -15.49 5.87 -1.93
CA THR A 435 -14.29 5.06 -1.76
C THR A 435 -14.06 4.73 -0.28
N PHE A 436 -14.34 5.69 0.62
CA PHE A 436 -14.35 5.41 2.06
C PHE A 436 -15.33 4.29 2.42
N GLN A 437 -16.56 4.31 1.89
CA GLN A 437 -17.54 3.23 2.09
C GLN A 437 -17.03 1.90 1.59
N LEU A 438 -16.43 1.84 0.38
CA LEU A 438 -15.82 0.63 -0.15
C LEU A 438 -14.77 0.03 0.82
N LEU A 439 -13.89 0.88 1.38
CA LEU A 439 -12.88 0.45 2.37
C LEU A 439 -13.53 -0.07 3.66
N MET A 440 -14.62 0.56 4.11
CA MET A 440 -15.32 0.14 5.33
C MET A 440 -16.14 -1.15 5.14
N GLU A 441 -16.78 -1.33 4.00
CA GLU A 441 -17.56 -2.54 3.67
C GLU A 441 -16.67 -3.78 3.62
N HIS A 442 -15.45 -3.64 3.10
CA HIS A 442 -14.50 -4.75 2.95
C HIS A 442 -13.49 -4.83 4.12
N ILE A 443 -13.71 -4.11 5.22
CA ILE A 443 -12.75 -4.01 6.34
C ILE A 443 -12.47 -5.37 7.01
N ASN A 444 -13.48 -6.25 7.04
CA ASN A 444 -13.40 -7.58 7.64
C ASN A 444 -12.93 -8.64 6.64
N GLU A 445 -13.32 -8.50 5.36
CA GLU A 445 -12.99 -9.43 4.30
C GLU A 445 -11.50 -9.37 3.96
N ILE A 446 -10.98 -8.17 3.68
CA ILE A 446 -9.62 -8.00 3.19
C ILE A 446 -8.60 -8.17 4.32
N THR A 447 -7.56 -8.95 4.07
CA THR A 447 -6.50 -9.22 5.03
C THR A 447 -5.26 -8.43 4.65
N SER A 448 -4.84 -7.54 5.55
CA SER A 448 -3.61 -6.78 5.41
C SER A 448 -2.38 -7.69 5.55
N TYR A 449 -1.49 -7.71 4.56
CA TYR A 449 -0.29 -8.57 4.58
C TYR A 449 0.66 -8.29 5.74
N ASN A 450 0.65 -7.07 6.28
CA ASN A 450 1.46 -6.66 7.43
C ASN A 450 0.62 -6.29 8.66
N GLY A 451 -0.70 -6.52 8.62
CA GLY A 451 -1.63 -6.11 9.67
C GLY A 451 -1.84 -4.60 9.82
N GLY A 452 -1.19 -3.74 9.02
CA GLY A 452 -1.33 -2.28 9.07
C GLY A 452 -2.18 -1.71 7.92
N ASP A 453 -2.31 -0.38 7.85
CA ASP A 453 -2.99 0.31 6.74
C ASP A 453 -2.29 0.07 5.39
N GLN A 454 -0.95 0.09 5.35
CA GLN A 454 -0.20 -0.15 4.12
C GLN A 454 -0.59 -1.46 3.46
N GLY A 455 -0.69 -2.53 4.27
CA GLY A 455 -1.03 -3.84 3.75
C GLY A 455 -2.46 -3.91 3.25
N TYR A 456 -3.40 -3.30 3.95
CA TYR A 456 -4.78 -3.24 3.50
C TYR A 456 -4.93 -2.47 2.18
N LEU A 457 -4.32 -1.29 2.09
CA LEU A 457 -4.42 -0.43 0.91
C LEU A 457 -3.79 -1.08 -0.33
N ASN A 458 -2.72 -1.88 -0.16
CA ASN A 458 -2.12 -2.64 -1.26
C ASN A 458 -3.00 -3.77 -1.79
N GLU A 459 -3.94 -4.31 -1.01
CA GLU A 459 -4.90 -5.33 -1.48
C GLU A 459 -6.08 -4.71 -2.26
N ILE A 460 -6.49 -3.48 -1.89
CA ILE A 460 -7.56 -2.72 -2.56
C ILE A 460 -7.05 -2.08 -3.86
N PHE A 461 -5.93 -1.35 -3.77
CA PHE A 461 -5.42 -0.51 -4.87
C PHE A 461 -4.25 -1.20 -5.58
N THR A 462 -4.53 -2.33 -6.22
CA THR A 462 -3.49 -3.10 -6.92
C THR A 462 -2.97 -2.43 -8.19
N TRP A 463 -3.77 -1.55 -8.80
CA TRP A 463 -3.36 -0.74 -9.94
C TRP A 463 -2.86 0.63 -9.46
N TRP A 464 -1.54 0.78 -9.31
CA TRP A 464 -0.91 2.00 -8.79
C TRP A 464 0.27 2.43 -9.67
N HIS A 465 0.62 3.72 -9.59
CA HIS A 465 1.63 4.34 -10.45
C HIS A 465 2.89 4.68 -9.65
N ARG A 466 4.06 4.23 -10.13
CA ARG A 466 5.34 4.43 -9.44
C ARG A 466 5.88 5.83 -9.65
N ILE A 467 6.20 6.50 -8.55
CA ILE A 467 7.05 7.70 -8.53
C ILE A 467 8.45 7.35 -8.01
N PRO A 468 9.49 8.15 -8.34
CA PRO A 468 10.85 7.85 -7.92
C PRO A 468 11.00 7.80 -6.40
N LYS A 469 11.87 6.92 -5.90
CA LYS A 469 12.23 6.77 -4.48
C LYS A 469 12.70 8.06 -3.84
N HIS A 470 13.22 9.00 -4.62
CA HIS A 470 13.59 10.34 -4.15
C HIS A 470 12.40 11.12 -3.54
N MET A 471 11.17 10.72 -3.82
CA MET A 471 9.92 11.35 -3.37
C MET A 471 9.35 10.70 -2.11
N ASN A 472 9.99 9.62 -1.61
CA ASN A 472 9.74 9.00 -0.33
C ASN A 472 10.98 8.15 0.05
N PHE A 473 12.11 8.81 0.27
CA PHE A 473 13.38 8.13 0.43
C PHE A 473 13.54 7.67 1.88
N LEU A 474 13.60 6.36 2.09
CA LEU A 474 13.64 5.77 3.44
C LEU A 474 15.03 5.96 4.08
N LYS A 475 15.07 6.46 5.32
CA LYS A 475 16.27 6.45 6.18
C LYS A 475 16.53 5.01 6.63
N HIS A 476 17.11 4.22 5.73
CA HIS A 476 17.37 2.80 5.95
C HIS A 476 18.63 2.31 5.22
N PHE A 477 19.47 1.58 5.92
CA PHE A 477 20.62 0.83 5.40
C PHE A 477 20.26 -0.65 5.44
N TRP A 478 20.04 -1.25 4.27
CA TRP A 478 19.58 -2.63 4.17
C TRP A 478 20.72 -3.58 4.52
N GLU A 479 20.36 -4.74 5.06
CA GLU A 479 21.29 -5.86 5.17
C GLU A 479 21.85 -6.21 3.77
N GLY A 480 23.17 -6.32 3.67
CA GLY A 480 23.86 -6.55 2.40
C GLY A 480 24.21 -5.30 1.58
N ASP A 481 23.83 -4.08 2.02
CA ASP A 481 24.32 -2.85 1.38
C ASP A 481 25.86 -2.81 1.38
N SER A 482 26.46 -2.55 0.21
CA SER A 482 27.91 -2.30 0.11
C SER A 482 28.29 -0.99 0.80
N GLU A 483 29.57 -0.80 1.13
CA GLU A 483 30.05 0.44 1.74
C GLU A 483 29.84 1.64 0.81
N GLU A 484 29.94 1.46 -0.51
CA GLU A 484 29.64 2.47 -1.51
C GLU A 484 28.15 2.84 -1.50
N ALA A 485 27.25 1.86 -1.37
CA ALA A 485 25.81 2.10 -1.27
C ALA A 485 25.46 2.87 0.01
N LYS A 486 26.06 2.51 1.15
CA LYS A 486 25.90 3.23 2.42
C LYS A 486 26.45 4.66 2.33
N ALA A 487 27.59 4.85 1.67
CA ALA A 487 28.17 6.16 1.43
C ALA A 487 27.27 7.03 0.53
N LYS A 488 26.74 6.48 -0.57
CA LYS A 488 25.78 7.16 -1.48
C LYS A 488 24.53 7.60 -0.71
N LYS A 489 23.95 6.74 0.12
CA LYS A 489 22.81 7.09 0.99
C LYS A 489 23.14 8.21 1.97
N THR A 490 24.28 8.12 2.65
CA THR A 490 24.73 9.16 3.59
C THR A 490 24.93 10.51 2.89
N GLN A 491 25.51 10.50 1.68
CA GLN A 491 25.63 11.69 0.84
C GLN A 491 24.25 12.27 0.48
N LEU A 492 23.29 11.43 0.10
CA LEU A 492 21.92 11.85 -0.22
C LEU A 492 21.21 12.48 0.98
N PHE A 493 21.39 11.94 2.19
CA PHE A 493 20.83 12.49 3.42
C PHE A 493 21.39 13.90 3.74
N GLY A 494 22.68 14.11 3.46
CA GLY A 494 23.41 15.34 3.79
C GLY A 494 23.43 16.41 2.71
N ALA A 495 23.04 16.09 1.47
CA ALA A 495 23.20 16.99 0.32
C ALA A 495 22.59 18.39 0.51
N ASP A 496 23.35 19.42 0.15
CA ASP A 496 22.95 20.82 0.15
C ASP A 496 23.48 21.52 -1.13
N PRO A 497 22.62 21.94 -2.08
CA PRO A 497 21.17 21.84 -2.06
C PRO A 497 20.68 20.37 -2.01
N PRO A 498 19.45 20.12 -1.51
CA PRO A 498 18.92 18.76 -1.43
C PRO A 498 18.81 18.07 -2.79
N ASN A 499 19.27 16.82 -2.89
CA ASN A 499 18.99 15.94 -4.04
C ASN A 499 17.61 15.27 -3.93
N LEU A 500 17.31 14.77 -2.73
CA LEU A 500 16.04 14.14 -2.38
C LEU A 500 14.91 15.16 -2.32
N TYR A 501 13.69 14.74 -2.68
CA TYR A 501 12.48 15.54 -2.48
C TYR A 501 11.88 15.32 -1.09
N VAL A 502 11.88 14.07 -0.62
CA VAL A 502 11.32 13.68 0.68
C VAL A 502 12.25 12.67 1.35
N LEU A 503 12.53 12.89 2.65
CA LEU A 503 13.27 11.96 3.49
C LEU A 503 12.33 11.42 4.59
N HIS A 504 12.17 10.09 4.63
CA HIS A 504 11.27 9.38 5.55
C HIS A 504 12.07 8.75 6.69
N TYR A 505 11.81 9.15 7.93
CA TYR A 505 12.58 8.73 9.10
C TYR A 505 12.02 7.44 9.71
N LEU A 506 12.61 6.29 9.34
CA LEU A 506 12.36 5.02 10.00
C LEU A 506 13.13 4.89 11.34
N GLY A 507 12.78 3.89 12.14
CA GLY A 507 13.32 3.67 13.49
C GLY A 507 12.80 4.69 14.52
N LEU A 508 13.62 4.97 15.54
CA LEU A 508 13.38 6.03 16.51
C LEU A 508 13.45 7.40 15.81
N LYS A 509 12.45 8.24 16.10
CA LYS A 509 12.27 9.52 15.41
C LYS A 509 13.23 10.59 15.95
N PRO A 510 13.73 11.53 15.12
CA PRO A 510 14.74 12.50 15.54
C PRO A 510 14.38 13.31 16.78
N TRP A 511 13.11 13.72 16.90
CA TRP A 511 12.64 14.50 18.05
C TRP A 511 12.53 13.70 19.35
N LEU A 512 12.53 12.36 19.27
CA LEU A 512 12.53 11.47 20.43
C LEU A 512 13.95 11.16 20.93
N CYS A 513 14.97 11.39 20.11
CA CYS A 513 16.38 11.25 20.48
C CYS A 513 16.93 12.54 21.09
N PHE A 514 18.11 12.47 21.72
CA PHE A 514 18.90 13.68 21.97
C PHE A 514 19.36 14.31 20.65
N ARG A 515 19.62 15.62 20.67
CA ARG A 515 20.09 16.37 19.49
C ARG A 515 21.49 15.99 19.02
N ASP A 516 22.31 15.46 19.92
CA ASP A 516 23.74 15.28 19.72
C ASP A 516 24.10 14.12 18.76
N TYR A 517 23.21 13.13 18.63
CA TYR A 517 23.37 12.01 17.71
C TYR A 517 22.07 11.22 17.51
N ASP A 518 22.02 10.38 16.46
CA ASP A 518 20.88 9.51 16.22
C ASP A 518 20.82 8.38 17.27
N CYS A 519 19.87 8.44 18.20
CA CYS A 519 19.77 7.46 19.28
C CYS A 519 19.46 6.02 18.80
N ASN A 520 19.13 5.82 17.53
CA ASN A 520 19.08 4.48 16.93
C ASN A 520 20.43 3.73 17.05
N TRP A 521 21.57 4.43 17.16
CA TRP A 521 22.89 3.82 17.41
C TRP A 521 22.95 3.02 18.72
N ASN A 522 22.19 3.41 19.75
CA ASN A 522 22.20 2.76 21.06
C ASN A 522 21.52 1.38 21.06
N ASN A 523 20.79 1.03 20.01
CA ASN A 523 20.03 -0.21 19.93
C ASN A 523 20.44 -1.00 18.70
N PHE A 524 21.04 -2.18 18.92
CA PHE A 524 21.51 -3.07 17.85
C PHE A 524 20.44 -3.34 16.79
N MET A 525 19.19 -3.56 17.21
CA MET A 525 18.05 -3.84 16.31
C MET A 525 17.59 -2.62 15.50
N MET A 526 18.06 -1.41 15.82
CA MET A 526 17.68 -0.17 15.14
C MET A 526 18.83 0.44 14.34
N ARG A 527 20.01 -0.18 14.35
CA ARG A 527 21.20 0.35 13.67
C ARG A 527 21.02 0.49 12.16
N GLU A 528 20.20 -0.35 11.54
CA GLU A 528 19.82 -0.23 10.12
C GLU A 528 19.14 1.12 9.80
N PHE A 529 18.59 1.81 10.79
CA PHE A 529 18.01 3.13 10.62
C PHE A 529 18.94 4.27 11.07
N ALA A 530 20.08 3.99 11.68
CA ALA A 530 20.87 5.01 12.37
C ALA A 530 21.68 5.89 11.39
N SER A 531 21.48 7.21 11.44
CA SER A 531 22.27 8.15 10.64
C SER A 531 22.35 9.53 11.30
N ASP A 532 23.54 9.92 11.76
CA ASP A 532 23.76 11.26 12.31
C ASP A 532 23.56 12.36 11.28
N VAL A 533 23.86 12.07 10.01
CA VAL A 533 23.67 13.01 8.90
C VAL A 533 22.18 13.29 8.67
N ALA A 534 21.36 12.24 8.59
CA ALA A 534 19.91 12.40 8.48
C ALA A 534 19.30 13.04 9.74
N HIS A 535 19.82 12.69 10.92
CA HIS A 535 19.40 13.26 12.20
C HIS A 535 19.68 14.77 12.26
N SER A 536 20.89 15.20 11.92
CA SER A 536 21.28 16.61 11.82
C SER A 536 20.44 17.37 10.80
N ARG A 537 20.11 16.74 9.66
CA ARG A 537 19.22 17.31 8.64
C ARG A 537 17.83 17.63 9.19
N TRP A 538 17.26 16.78 10.04
CA TRP A 538 15.98 17.04 10.69
C TRP A 538 16.08 18.27 11.61
N TRP A 539 17.12 18.32 12.45
CA TRP A 539 17.35 19.44 13.36
C TRP A 539 17.59 20.77 12.65
N LYS A 540 18.26 20.76 11.48
CA LYS A 540 18.42 21.96 10.63
C LYS A 540 17.07 22.56 10.22
N THR A 541 16.04 21.74 10.03
CA THR A 541 14.68 22.22 9.72
C THR A 541 13.97 22.72 10.96
N HIS A 542 14.08 21.97 12.07
CA HIS A 542 13.53 22.36 13.36
C HIS A 542 14.04 23.73 13.82
N ASP A 543 15.34 23.98 13.68
CA ASP A 543 15.99 25.19 14.19
C ASP A 543 15.59 26.45 13.42
N LYS A 544 15.07 26.30 12.20
CA LYS A 544 14.49 27.39 11.40
C LYS A 544 13.05 27.72 11.82
N MET A 545 12.39 26.86 12.59
CA MET A 545 11.01 27.10 13.03
C MET A 545 10.96 28.19 14.11
N PRO A 546 9.85 28.95 14.24
CA PRO A 546 9.65 29.84 15.38
C PRO A 546 9.81 29.13 16.73
N ARG A 547 10.41 29.81 17.73
CA ARG A 547 10.65 29.24 19.08
C ARG A 547 9.40 28.64 19.73
N LYS A 548 8.22 29.24 19.51
CA LYS A 548 6.93 28.72 19.99
C LYS A 548 6.56 27.37 19.37
N LEU A 549 6.96 27.09 18.12
CA LEU A 549 6.75 25.77 17.51
C LEU A 549 7.78 24.76 18.03
N GLN A 550 9.04 25.19 18.22
CA GLN A 550 10.09 24.35 18.80
C GLN A 550 9.73 23.83 20.21
N SER A 551 8.95 24.58 21.00
CA SER A 551 8.53 24.12 22.34
C SER A 551 7.61 22.90 22.33
N TYR A 552 6.98 22.55 21.19
CA TYR A 552 6.22 21.31 21.06
C TYR A 552 7.11 20.07 20.84
N CYS A 553 8.43 20.28 20.69
CA CYS A 553 9.44 19.23 20.51
C CYS A 553 10.28 18.98 21.76
N LEU A 554 9.83 19.49 22.92
CA LEU A 554 10.47 19.22 24.21
C LEU A 554 10.34 17.75 24.61
N LEU A 555 11.35 17.25 25.32
CA LEU A 555 11.37 15.87 25.82
C LEU A 555 10.57 15.78 27.12
N ARG A 556 9.68 14.79 27.20
CA ARG A 556 9.06 14.39 28.47
C ARG A 556 10.14 13.90 29.45
N THR A 557 9.90 14.08 30.73
CA THR A 557 10.81 13.70 31.82
C THR A 557 11.15 12.22 31.75
N ARG A 558 10.15 11.36 31.52
CA ARG A 558 10.35 9.92 31.29
C ARG A 558 11.21 9.65 30.05
N GLN A 559 11.04 10.40 28.95
CA GLN A 559 11.83 10.21 27.74
C GLN A 559 13.31 10.56 27.96
N LYS A 560 13.60 11.63 28.73
CA LYS A 560 14.98 12.00 29.09
C LYS A 560 15.69 10.86 29.83
N ALA A 561 15.03 10.30 30.84
CA ALA A 561 15.54 9.15 31.59
C ALA A 561 15.70 7.90 30.70
N GLY A 562 14.74 7.63 29.81
CA GLY A 562 14.83 6.52 28.86
C GLY A 562 16.02 6.61 27.91
N LEU A 563 16.28 7.78 27.34
CA LEU A 563 17.43 8.00 26.46
C LEU A 563 18.76 7.81 27.19
N GLU A 564 18.88 8.33 28.41
CA GLU A 564 20.09 8.15 29.22
C GLU A 564 20.27 6.68 29.65
N TRP A 565 19.17 6.00 29.98
CA TRP A 565 19.21 4.57 30.26
C TRP A 565 19.71 3.77 29.05
N ASP A 566 19.14 4.01 27.86
CA ASP A 566 19.53 3.33 26.63
C ASP A 566 21.00 3.60 26.28
N ARG A 567 21.49 4.83 26.51
CA ARG A 567 22.90 5.18 26.38
C ARG A 567 23.79 4.37 27.33
N ARG A 568 23.40 4.22 28.61
CA ARG A 568 24.12 3.38 29.59
C ARG A 568 24.09 1.90 29.24
N GLN A 569 23.01 1.40 28.64
CA GLN A 569 22.97 0.03 28.15
C GLN A 569 23.92 -0.17 26.97
N ALA A 570 23.99 0.78 26.05
CA ALA A 570 24.96 0.76 24.95
C ALA A 570 26.42 0.80 25.44
N GLU A 571 26.70 1.62 26.46
CA GLU A 571 27.99 1.64 27.16
C GLU A 571 28.32 0.30 27.81
N LYS A 572 27.38 -0.27 28.58
CA LYS A 572 27.55 -1.57 29.23
C LYS A 572 27.75 -2.70 28.23
N ALA A 573 27.08 -2.64 27.08
CA ALA A 573 27.26 -3.58 25.98
C ALA A 573 28.54 -3.31 25.17
N ASN A 574 29.27 -2.24 25.49
CA ASN A 574 30.48 -1.77 24.80
C ASN A 574 30.30 -1.75 23.27
N LEU A 575 29.20 -1.14 22.82
CA LEU A 575 28.87 -1.04 21.40
C LEU A 575 30.01 -0.35 20.63
N GLU A 576 30.49 -1.01 19.57
CA GLU A 576 31.70 -0.65 18.83
C GLU A 576 31.64 0.72 18.14
N ASP A 577 30.44 1.19 17.76
CA ASP A 577 30.23 2.50 17.13
C ASP A 577 30.65 3.67 18.03
N GLY A 578 30.64 3.47 19.36
CA GLY A 578 31.10 4.45 20.34
C GLY A 578 30.22 5.70 20.49
N HIS A 579 29.04 5.77 19.87
CA HIS A 579 28.16 6.95 19.94
C HIS A 579 27.71 7.26 21.36
N TRP A 580 27.58 6.23 22.21
CA TRP A 580 27.23 6.38 23.62
C TRP A 580 28.24 7.21 24.44
N ARG A 581 29.47 7.40 23.94
CA ARG A 581 30.52 8.24 24.57
C ARG A 581 30.34 9.74 24.30
N ARG A 582 29.45 10.13 23.40
CA ARG A 582 29.27 11.55 23.03
C ARG A 582 28.71 12.35 24.21
N ASN A 583 29.25 13.56 24.39
CA ASN A 583 28.72 14.50 25.37
C ASN A 583 27.34 14.99 24.93
N ILE A 584 26.36 14.88 25.82
CA ILE A 584 24.99 15.33 25.56
C ILE A 584 24.86 16.81 25.93
N THR A 585 24.68 17.65 24.92
CA THR A 585 24.55 19.11 25.06
C THR A 585 23.13 19.61 24.79
N ASP A 586 22.20 18.71 24.46
CA ASP A 586 20.81 19.02 24.16
C ASP A 586 20.14 19.91 25.24
N PRO A 587 19.75 21.16 24.92
CA PRO A 587 19.15 22.09 25.88
C PRO A 587 17.80 21.59 26.43
N ARG A 588 17.17 20.64 25.75
CA ARG A 588 15.91 20.03 26.21
C ARG A 588 16.08 19.21 27.48
N LEU A 589 17.29 18.76 27.82
CA LEU A 589 17.55 18.09 29.10
C LEU A 589 17.22 19.01 30.29
N LYS A 590 17.63 20.28 30.21
CA LYS A 590 17.42 21.28 31.26
C LYS A 590 16.04 21.95 31.20
N THR A 591 15.35 21.85 30.06
CA THR A 591 14.06 22.51 29.82
C THR A 591 12.90 21.58 30.17
N CYS A 592 11.93 22.07 30.94
CA CYS A 592 10.86 21.25 31.50
C CYS A 592 9.50 21.90 31.27
N PHE A 593 8.53 21.12 30.79
CA PHE A 593 7.14 21.55 30.65
C PHE A 593 6.19 20.75 31.55
N GLU A 594 6.67 19.68 32.18
CA GLU A 594 5.92 18.88 33.14
C GLU A 594 6.21 19.39 34.56
N LYS A 595 5.23 19.26 35.47
CA LYS A 595 5.37 19.68 36.88
C LYS A 595 6.53 18.97 37.60
N PHE A 596 6.77 17.72 37.23
CA PHE A 596 7.90 16.93 37.71
C PHE A 596 8.90 16.79 36.57
N CYS A 597 10.14 17.22 36.80
CA CYS A 597 11.20 17.17 35.78
C CYS A 597 12.53 16.63 36.28
N PHE A 598 12.54 16.00 37.46
CA PHE A 598 13.75 15.41 38.01
C PHE A 598 13.99 14.03 37.40
N TRP A 599 14.31 14.02 36.10
CA TRP A 599 14.44 12.79 35.30
C TRP A 599 15.59 11.91 35.79
N GLU A 600 16.63 12.48 36.38
CA GLU A 600 17.76 11.75 36.96
C GLU A 600 17.30 10.81 38.09
N SER A 601 16.30 11.22 38.90
CA SER A 601 15.73 10.33 39.93
C SER A 601 15.02 9.12 39.34
N MET A 602 14.45 9.23 38.14
CA MET A 602 13.74 8.12 37.51
C MET A 602 14.69 7.00 37.11
N LEU A 603 15.99 7.28 36.90
CA LEU A 603 17.00 6.30 36.55
C LEU A 603 17.26 5.27 37.66
N TRP A 604 17.11 5.67 38.93
CA TRP A 604 17.37 4.78 40.08
C TRP A 604 16.40 3.60 40.12
N HIS A 605 15.18 3.80 39.62
CA HIS A 605 14.13 2.79 39.56
C HIS A 605 13.85 2.30 38.13
N TRP A 606 14.69 2.70 37.16
CA TRP A 606 14.48 2.40 35.75
C TRP A 606 14.77 0.92 35.46
N GLY A 607 13.72 0.11 35.43
CA GLY A 607 13.80 -1.35 35.25
C GLY A 607 13.19 -2.15 36.40
N GLU A 608 12.86 -1.53 37.53
CA GLU A 608 12.17 -2.17 38.66
C GLU A 608 10.67 -2.41 38.36
N ALA A 609 10.11 -1.70 37.38
CA ALA A 609 8.73 -1.84 36.93
C ALA A 609 8.55 -3.01 35.94
N LYS A 610 8.73 -4.25 36.41
CA LYS A 610 8.06 -5.43 35.80
C LYS A 610 6.72 -5.76 36.48
N ASN A 611 6.37 -5.11 37.59
CA ASN A 611 5.21 -5.46 38.42
C ASN A 611 4.20 -4.32 38.71
N GLN A 612 4.19 -3.22 37.95
CA GLN A 612 3.13 -2.23 38.08
C GLN A 612 2.40 -1.98 36.76
N THR A 613 1.09 -2.17 36.86
CA THR A 613 0.05 -2.15 35.84
C THR A 613 0.01 -0.86 35.04
N LYS A 614 -0.43 -1.02 33.77
CA LYS A 614 -0.96 -0.02 32.84
C LYS A 614 -1.48 1.24 33.57
N SER A 615 -0.69 2.31 33.60
CA SER A 615 -1.16 3.60 34.10
C SER A 615 -2.02 4.27 33.04
N ASN A 616 -3.33 4.26 33.26
CA ASN A 616 -4.32 5.10 32.57
C ASN A 616 -3.90 6.58 32.58
N PRO A 617 -4.33 7.39 31.59
CA PRO A 617 -4.13 8.84 31.64
C PRO A 617 -4.93 9.41 32.80
N ALA A 618 -4.25 10.11 33.72
CA ALA A 618 -4.90 10.83 34.81
C ALA A 618 -5.83 11.92 34.24
N PRO A 619 -7.07 12.06 34.74
CA PRO A 619 -7.96 13.13 34.32
C PRO A 619 -7.46 14.47 34.86
N ALA A 620 -7.52 15.50 34.02
CA ALA A 620 -7.28 16.88 34.43
C ALA A 620 -8.41 17.33 35.37
N THR A 621 -8.11 17.61 36.63
CA THR A 621 -9.04 18.28 37.55
C THR A 621 -9.17 19.77 37.18
N PRO A 622 -10.38 20.35 37.21
CA PRO A 622 -10.59 21.77 36.96
C PRO A 622 -10.13 22.62 38.15
N ALA A 623 -9.55 23.79 37.87
CA ALA A 623 -9.26 24.79 38.89
C ALA A 623 -10.57 25.41 39.40
N THR A 624 -10.94 25.13 40.65
CA THR A 624 -11.98 25.85 41.38
C THR A 624 -11.51 27.26 41.72
N MET A 625 -12.24 28.27 41.25
CA MET A 625 -12.13 29.65 41.70
C MET A 625 -12.56 29.74 43.17
N SER A 626 -11.69 30.24 44.04
CA SER A 626 -12.04 30.69 45.38
C SER A 626 -12.61 32.10 45.30
N LEU A 627 -13.91 32.23 45.55
CA LEU A 627 -14.55 33.48 45.97
C LEU A 627 -14.12 33.76 47.41
N SER A 628 -13.45 34.89 47.65
CA SER A 628 -13.29 35.48 48.97
C SER A 628 -14.12 36.75 49.03
N SER A 629 -15.19 36.69 49.81
CA SER A 629 -15.96 37.82 50.30
C SER A 629 -15.25 38.45 51.50
N SER A 630 -14.90 39.73 51.39
CA SER A 630 -14.90 40.75 52.45
C SER A 630 -14.86 42.12 51.78
#